data_AF-A0A1E1WYI0-F1
#
_entry.id   AF-A0A1E1WYI0-F1
#
_cell.length_a   1.000
_cell.length_b   1.000
_cell.length_c   1.000
_cell.angle_alpha   90.00
_cell.angle_beta   90.00
_cell.angle_gamma   90.00
#
_symmetry.space_group_name_H-M   'P 1'
#
loop_
_entity.id
_entity.type
_entity.pdbx_description
1 polymer ?
#
loop_
_entity_poly.entity_id
_entity_poly.type
_entity_poly.pdbx_seq_one_letter_code
_entity_poly.pdbx_strand_id
1 'polypeptide(L)'
;MAGTSLRTQSKKNAAEQTKNNPCHKEQQLSMKCLEDNGYDYDKCQHYFENFKTCKGFWVRIMRDRRRKGIQPTLPPPEEREAIKAEHLKHQSQKT
;
A
#
# COMPACT_ATOMS: atom_id res chain seq x y z
N MET A 1 -8.60 -1.86 34.89
CA MET A 1 -8.60 -1.53 33.44
C MET A 1 -7.21 -1.02 33.07
N ALA A 2 -6.35 -1.85 32.45
CA ALA A 2 -4.99 -1.44 32.10
C ALA A 2 -5.03 -0.48 30.89
N GLY A 3 -4.92 0.83 31.15
CA GLY A 3 -4.78 1.85 30.11
C GLY A 3 -3.45 1.66 29.39
N THR A 4 -3.49 1.23 28.13
CA THR A 4 -2.29 1.17 27.29
C THR A 4 -1.80 2.59 27.01
N SER A 5 -0.53 2.87 27.27
CA SER A 5 0.11 4.15 26.97
C SER A 5 -0.17 4.61 25.53
N LEU A 6 -0.50 5.89 25.32
CA LEU A 6 -0.72 6.50 23.99
C LEU A 6 0.41 6.14 23.00
N ARG A 7 1.65 6.03 23.50
CA ARG A 7 2.83 5.67 22.69
C ARG A 7 2.83 4.22 22.21
N THR A 8 2.22 3.30 22.97
CA THR A 8 2.06 1.89 22.55
C THR A 8 0.85 1.71 21.64
N GLN A 9 -0.16 2.56 21.75
CA GLN A 9 -1.31 2.61 20.82
C GLN A 9 -0.87 3.08 19.42
N SER A 10 -0.11 4.19 19.32
CA SER A 10 0.34 4.72 18.01
C SER A 10 1.22 3.73 17.23
N LYS A 11 2.08 2.96 17.91
CA LYS A 11 2.92 1.94 17.26
C LYS A 11 2.12 0.76 16.72
N LYS A 12 1.07 0.33 17.44
CA LYS A 12 0.15 -0.73 16.98
C LYS A 12 -0.62 -0.30 15.75
N ASN A 13 -1.15 0.94 15.75
CA ASN A 13 -1.88 1.50 14.62
C ASN A 13 -1.01 1.61 13.36
N ALA A 14 0.26 2.00 13.48
CA ALA A 14 1.18 2.06 12.35
C ALA A 14 1.52 0.66 11.77
N ALA A 15 1.72 -0.33 12.65
CA ALA A 15 1.95 -1.71 12.24
C ALA A 15 0.72 -2.33 11.56
N GLU A 16 -0.49 -1.99 12.03
CA GLU A 16 -1.75 -2.42 11.44
C GLU A 16 -1.99 -1.77 10.07
N GLN A 17 -1.68 -0.48 9.91
CA GLN A 17 -1.76 0.18 8.61
C GLN A 17 -0.84 -0.45 7.57
N THR A 18 0.37 -0.85 7.96
CA THR A 18 1.30 -1.55 7.05
C THR A 18 0.78 -2.93 6.64
N LYS A 19 0.06 -3.62 7.54
CA LYS A 19 -0.56 -4.92 7.26
C LYS A 19 -1.82 -4.79 6.40
N ASN A 20 -2.68 -3.82 6.65
CA ASN A 20 -3.98 -3.72 5.98
C ASN A 20 -3.94 -2.86 4.71
N ASN A 21 -2.95 -1.97 4.59
CA ASN A 21 -2.76 -1.13 3.41
C ASN A 21 -1.45 -1.48 2.71
N PRO A 22 -1.50 -2.25 1.61
CA PRO A 22 -0.30 -2.61 0.86
C PRO A 22 0.33 -1.43 0.11
N CYS A 23 -0.35 -0.27 0.08
CA CYS A 23 0.10 0.99 -0.51
C CYS A 23 0.40 2.07 0.53
N HIS A 24 0.66 1.67 1.77
CA HIS A 24 0.92 2.61 2.87
C HIS A 24 2.11 3.54 2.56
N LYS A 25 3.16 3.02 1.91
CA LYS A 25 4.34 3.81 1.56
C LYS A 25 4.02 4.91 0.56
N GLU A 26 3.29 4.59 -0.50
CA GLU A 26 2.87 5.53 -1.54
C GLU A 26 1.90 6.57 -0.97
N GLN A 27 1.02 6.16 -0.05
CA GLN A 27 0.17 7.08 0.70
C GLN A 27 1.00 8.08 1.49
N GLN A 28 1.97 7.61 2.28
CA GLN A 28 2.85 8.48 3.07
C GLN A 28 3.64 9.46 2.18
N LEU A 29 4.14 9.01 1.03
CA LEU A 29 4.83 9.89 0.08
C LEU A 29 3.90 10.96 -0.50
N SER A 30 2.67 10.60 -0.84
CA SER A 30 1.69 11.57 -1.34
C SER A 30 1.30 12.62 -0.29
N MET A 31 1.15 12.21 0.98
CA MET A 31 0.88 13.12 2.08
C MET A 31 2.08 14.02 2.36
N LYS A 32 3.30 13.45 2.36
CA LYS A 32 4.53 14.22 2.54
C LYS A 32 4.70 15.27 1.45
N CYS A 33 4.43 14.93 0.18
CA CYS A 33 4.49 15.90 -0.91
C CYS A 33 3.53 17.08 -0.66
N LEU A 34 2.30 16.80 -0.21
CA LEU A 34 1.35 17.87 0.11
C LEU A 34 1.85 18.75 1.26
N GLU A 35 2.38 18.15 2.32
CA GLU A 35 2.97 18.89 3.46
C GLU A 35 4.12 19.80 3.00
N ASP A 36 5.01 19.28 2.16
CA ASP A 36 6.18 20.02 1.66
C ASP A 36 5.80 21.14 0.65
N ASN A 37 4.66 21.00 -0.05
CA ASN A 37 4.23 21.92 -1.11
C ASN A 37 3.04 22.81 -0.73
N GLY A 38 2.66 22.85 0.55
CA GLY A 38 1.55 23.69 1.02
C GLY A 38 0.18 23.24 0.50
N TYR A 39 -0.03 21.93 0.37
CA TYR A 39 -1.24 21.29 -0.15
C TYR A 39 -1.55 21.62 -1.62
N ASP A 40 -0.52 21.95 -2.40
CA ASP A 40 -0.61 22.08 -3.85
C ASP A 40 -0.68 20.69 -4.50
N TYR A 41 -1.89 20.31 -4.94
CA TYR A 41 -2.17 18.99 -5.51
C TYR A 41 -1.50 18.78 -6.87
N ASP A 42 -1.32 19.84 -7.66
CA ASP A 42 -0.77 19.74 -9.01
C ASP A 42 0.70 19.35 -8.97
N LYS A 43 1.45 19.86 -7.98
CA LYS A 43 2.85 19.47 -7.74
C LYS A 43 3.03 18.03 -7.29
N CYS A 44 1.98 17.41 -6.76
CA CYS A 44 2.02 16.07 -6.19
C CYS A 44 1.37 15.00 -7.09
N GLN A 45 1.01 15.35 -8.33
CA GLN A 45 0.31 14.45 -9.25
C GLN A 45 1.02 13.10 -9.42
N HIS A 46 2.35 13.10 -9.58
CA HIS A 46 3.14 11.88 -9.72
C HIS A 46 3.00 10.94 -8.51
N TYR A 47 2.98 11.48 -7.29
CA TYR A 47 2.78 10.68 -6.08
C TYR A 47 1.37 10.08 -5.99
N PHE A 48 0.35 10.83 -6.45
CA PHE A 48 -1.01 10.31 -6.54
C PHE A 48 -1.15 9.23 -7.60
N GLU A 49 -0.50 9.38 -8.75
CA GLU A 49 -0.45 8.36 -9.80
C GLU A 49 0.22 7.08 -9.32
N ASN A 50 1.32 7.18 -8.57
CA ASN A 50 1.96 6.04 -7.93
C ASN A 50 1.03 5.35 -6.93
N PHE A 51 0.32 6.12 -6.10
CA PHE A 51 -0.66 5.58 -5.15
C PHE A 51 -1.85 4.89 -5.84
N LYS A 52 -2.39 5.50 -6.91
CA LYS A 52 -3.47 4.92 -7.73
C LYS A 52 -3.01 3.63 -8.41
N THR A 53 -1.79 3.61 -8.94
CA THR A 53 -1.18 2.45 -9.58
C THR A 53 -1.04 1.29 -8.60
N CYS A 54 -0.50 1.57 -7.40
CA CYS A 54 -0.39 0.59 -6.34
C CYS A 54 -1.77 0.01 -5.97
N LYS A 55 -2.78 0.87 -5.73
CA LYS A 55 -4.14 0.41 -5.42
C LYS A 55 -4.72 -0.45 -6.53
N GLY A 56 -4.57 -0.03 -7.79
CA GLY A 56 -5.04 -0.78 -8.95
C GLY A 56 -4.41 -2.17 -9.04
N PHE A 57 -3.10 -2.28 -8.80
CA PHE A 57 -2.40 -3.56 -8.76
C PHE A 57 -2.96 -4.49 -7.69
N TRP A 58 -3.07 -4.05 -6.43
CA TRP A 58 -3.56 -4.90 -5.35
C TRP A 58 -5.04 -5.26 -5.48
N VAL A 59 -5.88 -4.37 -6.02
CA VAL A 59 -7.28 -4.69 -6.32
C VAL A 59 -7.39 -5.85 -7.31
N ARG A 60 -6.52 -5.91 -8.33
CA ARG A 60 -6.48 -7.04 -9.28
C ARG A 60 -6.08 -8.33 -8.57
N ILE A 61 -5.01 -8.31 -7.77
CA ILE A 61 -4.56 -9.47 -6.99
C ILE A 61 -5.65 -9.97 -6.04
N MET A 62 -6.31 -9.06 -5.32
CA MET A 62 -7.42 -9.41 -4.42
C MET A 62 -8.59 -10.03 -5.18
N ARG A 63 -8.94 -9.48 -6.35
CA ARG A 63 -10.00 -10.03 -7.22
C ARG A 63 -9.65 -11.44 -7.69
N ASP A 64 -8.40 -11.67 -8.10
CA ASP A 64 -7.95 -12.97 -8.58
C ASP A 64 -7.87 -14.01 -7.45
N ARG A 65 -7.37 -13.64 -6.26
CA ARG A 65 -7.39 -14.51 -5.07
C ARG A 65 -8.82 -14.86 -4.66
N ARG A 66 -9.73 -13.89 -4.68
CA ARG A 66 -11.16 -14.10 -4.40
C ARG A 66 -11.80 -15.07 -5.40
N ARG A 67 -11.49 -14.94 -6.70
CA ARG A 67 -11.97 -15.88 -7.74
C ARG A 67 -11.43 -17.30 -7.54
N LYS A 68 -10.21 -17.44 -7.03
CA LYS A 68 -9.57 -18.73 -6.72
C LYS A 68 -9.98 -19.31 -5.36
N GLY A 69 -10.82 -18.61 -4.58
CA GLY A 69 -11.20 -19.03 -3.23
C GLY A 69 -10.07 -18.98 -2.19
N ILE A 70 -8.99 -18.23 -2.47
CA ILE A 70 -7.82 -18.14 -1.58
C ILE A 70 -8.09 -17.09 -0.49
N GLN A 71 -7.96 -17.50 0.77
CA GLN A 71 -8.01 -16.60 1.93
C GLN A 71 -6.67 -16.57 2.68
N PRO A 72 -6.22 -15.40 3.18
CA PRO A 72 -6.85 -14.09 3.06
C PRO A 72 -6.80 -13.50 1.64
N THR A 73 -7.79 -12.67 1.31
CA THR A 73 -7.90 -12.01 -0.02
C THR A 73 -6.74 -11.04 -0.27
N LEU A 74 -6.33 -10.32 0.77
CA LEU A 74 -5.12 -9.50 0.78
C LEU A 74 -3.92 -10.39 1.15
N PRO A 75 -2.88 -10.50 0.31
CA PRO A 75 -1.69 -11.28 0.64
C PRO A 75 -0.97 -10.75 1.88
N PRO A 76 -0.42 -11.64 2.73
CA PRO A 76 0.36 -11.23 3.88
C PRO A 76 1.68 -10.56 3.45
N PRO A 77 2.30 -9.72 4.30
CA PRO A 77 3.47 -8.91 3.93
C PRO A 77 4.62 -9.70 3.32
N GLU A 78 4.90 -10.92 3.79
CA GLU A 78 5.96 -11.79 3.28
C GLU A 78 5.77 -12.17 1.80
N GLU A 79 4.53 -12.37 1.35
CA GLU A 79 4.23 -12.71 -0.05
C GLU A 79 4.27 -11.47 -0.97
N ARG A 80 4.13 -10.27 -0.40
CA ARG A 80 3.94 -9.06 -1.22
C ARG A 80 5.15 -8.71 -2.04
N GLU A 81 6.35 -8.95 -1.51
CA GLU A 81 7.60 -8.66 -2.23
C GLU A 81 7.76 -9.56 -3.44
N ALA A 82 7.48 -10.86 -3.29
CA ALA A 82 7.48 -11.81 -4.39
C ALA A 82 6.45 -11.45 -5.47
N ILE A 83 5.19 -11.17 -5.07
CA ILE A 83 4.12 -10.80 -6.00
C ILE A 83 4.46 -9.52 -6.77
N LYS A 84 5.06 -8.52 -6.12
CA LYS A 84 5.54 -7.30 -6.78
C LYS A 84 6.70 -7.58 -7.74
N ALA A 85 7.68 -8.40 -7.32
CA ALA A 85 8.83 -8.74 -8.15
C ALA A 85 8.40 -9.50 -9.42
N GLU A 86 7.49 -10.46 -9.29
CA GLU A 86 6.91 -11.15 -10.46
C GLU A 86 6.15 -10.18 -11.36
N HIS A 87 5.37 -9.26 -10.80
CA HIS A 87 4.67 -8.26 -11.60
C HIS A 87 5.63 -7.38 -12.41
N LEU A 88 6.72 -6.92 -11.79
CA LEU A 88 7.75 -6.12 -12.47
C LEU A 88 8.43 -6.92 -13.60
N LYS A 89 8.75 -8.20 -13.38
CA LYS A 89 9.32 -9.08 -14.41
C LYS A 89 8.40 -9.22 -15.62
N HIS A 90 7.10 -9.39 -15.40
CA HIS A 90 6.13 -9.48 -16.50
C HIS A 90 5.93 -8.14 -17.21
N GLN A 91 6.08 -7.00 -16.51
CA GLN A 91 6.06 -5.69 -17.15
C GLN A 91 7.29 -5.44 -18.02
N SER A 92 8.49 -5.84 -17.57
CA SER A 92 9.73 -5.64 -18.35
C SER A 92 9.80 -6.47 -19.63
N GLN A 93 9.04 -7.55 -19.74
CA GLN A 93 8.96 -8.38 -20.95
C GLN A 93 7.89 -7.91 -21.95
N LYS A 94 7.07 -6.92 -21.57
CA LYS A 94 6.00 -6.36 -22.41
C LYS A 94 6.37 -5.04 -23.08
N THR A 95 7.59 -4.55 -22.85
CA THR A 95 8.22 -3.42 -23.54
C THR A 95 9.13 -3.95 -24.62
#